data_AF-A0A7C1TIG2-F1
#
_entry.id   AF-A0A7C1TIG2-F1
#
_cell.length_a   1.000
_cell.length_b   1.000
_cell.length_c   1.000
_cell.angle_alpha   90.00
_cell.angle_beta   90.00
_cell.angle_gamma   90.00
#
_symmetry.space_group_name_H-M   'P 1'
#
loop_
_entity.id
_entity.type
_entity.pdbx_description
1 polymer ?
#
loop_
_entity_poly.entity_id
_entity_poly.type
_entity_poly.pdbx_seq_one_letter_code
_entity_poly.pdbx_strand_id
1 'polypeptide(L)'
;MNQTDSATTVAMKRAANRQWVLKPQDLAVALKLFVLRGRWLSYAALGEAMYLSRYEAHAAVQRLLAARLLVKEGESPQPMVDALRSFVVEGAPYAYPAVQGGLTIGFPTAQAVPPLKGKVDGGELPPVWPHPEGTVRGQGLLPLYERLPLAARDDPALYELLALFDALRIGQGRTRELARELLTRRLSAENERKEAETMDDEVVRIGGQLTVSRKDLEALARKYHIRRLSLFGSAARGELRPDSDIDLLVEFEPGKAPSLWKSADLQAEFSRLFQGRPVDVASPEILRNPFRRRTIEKDLKVLFDEA
;
A
#
# COMPACT_ATOMS: atom_id res chain seq x y z
N MET A 1 -0.35 -23.21 -26.47
CA MET A 1 -1.00 -23.98 -25.39
C MET A 1 -0.05 -23.94 -24.20
N ASN A 2 -0.20 -22.94 -23.33
CA ASN A 2 0.79 -22.64 -22.29
C ASN A 2 0.69 -23.66 -21.16
N GLN A 3 1.81 -24.30 -20.87
CA GLN A 3 2.05 -25.10 -19.67
C GLN A 3 2.15 -24.16 -18.48
N THR A 4 1.08 -24.03 -17.71
CA THR A 4 1.12 -23.54 -16.33
C THR A 4 0.07 -24.29 -15.52
N ASP A 5 0.28 -25.59 -15.34
CA ASP A 5 -0.52 -26.39 -14.41
C ASP A 5 0.25 -26.63 -13.10
N SER A 6 -0.19 -25.89 -12.09
CA SER A 6 -0.63 -26.47 -10.81
C SER A 6 0.40 -27.24 -9.98
N ALA A 7 1.32 -26.52 -9.32
CA ALA A 7 1.92 -26.99 -8.07
C ALA A 7 0.95 -26.74 -6.90
N THR A 8 -0.09 -27.57 -6.79
CA THR A 8 -1.04 -27.56 -5.66
C THR A 8 -0.27 -27.81 -4.36
N THR A 9 -0.18 -26.78 -3.51
CA THR A 9 0.56 -26.86 -2.24
C THR A 9 0.00 -27.99 -1.37
N VAL A 10 0.82 -28.63 -0.54
CA VAL A 10 0.38 -29.72 0.38
C VAL A 10 -0.83 -29.30 1.23
N ALA A 11 -0.90 -28.02 1.62
CA ALA A 11 -2.07 -27.43 2.26
C ALA A 11 -3.33 -27.52 1.37
N MET A 12 -3.26 -27.07 0.12
CA MET A 12 -4.38 -27.15 -0.84
C MET A 12 -4.78 -28.60 -1.15
N LYS A 13 -3.84 -29.56 -1.16
CA LYS A 13 -4.17 -30.99 -1.26
C LYS A 13 -4.96 -31.51 -0.05
N ARG A 14 -4.68 -31.01 1.16
CA ARG A 14 -5.49 -31.29 2.35
C ARG A 14 -6.86 -30.60 2.32
N ALA A 15 -7.01 -29.52 1.54
CA ALA A 15 -8.28 -28.82 1.32
C ALA A 15 -9.26 -29.56 0.42
N ALA A 16 -8.74 -30.36 -0.51
CA ALA A 16 -9.58 -31.07 -1.49
C ALA A 16 -10.63 -32.00 -0.84
N ASN A 17 -10.40 -32.42 0.41
CA ASN A 17 -11.25 -33.40 1.09
C ASN A 17 -11.95 -32.88 2.36
N ARG A 18 -11.81 -31.59 2.72
CA ARG A 18 -12.41 -31.01 3.94
C ARG A 18 -12.72 -29.53 3.78
N GLN A 19 -13.84 -29.10 4.38
CA GLN A 19 -14.19 -27.67 4.47
C GLN A 19 -13.11 -26.90 5.24
N TRP A 20 -12.65 -25.80 4.66
CA TRP A 20 -11.72 -24.90 5.33
C TRP A 20 -12.47 -23.91 6.21
N VAL A 21 -11.90 -23.66 7.39
CA VAL A 21 -12.47 -22.79 8.41
C VAL A 21 -11.36 -21.87 8.91
N LEU A 22 -11.59 -20.56 8.84
CA LEU A 22 -10.69 -19.60 9.44
C LEU A 22 -10.71 -19.73 10.96
N LYS A 23 -9.53 -19.69 11.57
CA LYS A 23 -9.33 -19.70 13.01
C LYS A 23 -9.19 -18.27 13.53
N PRO A 24 -9.53 -18.01 14.81
CA PRO A 24 -9.26 -16.73 15.45
C PRO A 24 -7.82 -16.19 15.26
N GLN A 25 -6.80 -17.06 15.35
CA GLN A 25 -5.40 -16.68 15.12
C GLN A 25 -5.11 -16.17 13.70
N ASP A 26 -5.88 -16.62 12.70
CA ASP A 26 -5.68 -16.23 11.30
C ASP A 26 -6.01 -14.76 11.11
N LEU A 27 -7.01 -14.23 11.83
CA LEU A 27 -7.34 -12.80 11.81
C LEU A 27 -6.15 -11.96 12.29
N ALA A 28 -5.51 -12.36 13.40
CA ALA A 28 -4.35 -11.66 13.93
C ALA A 28 -3.17 -11.70 12.95
N VAL A 29 -2.95 -12.84 12.27
CA VAL A 29 -1.94 -12.96 11.21
C VAL A 29 -2.26 -12.04 10.03
N ALA A 30 -3.51 -11.96 9.60
CA ALA A 30 -3.92 -11.05 8.52
C ALA A 30 -3.66 -9.58 8.87
N LEU A 31 -3.99 -9.16 10.10
CA LEU A 31 -3.69 -7.81 10.59
C LEU A 31 -2.19 -7.55 10.69
N LYS A 32 -1.38 -8.55 11.08
CA LYS A 32 0.09 -8.43 11.06
C LYS A 32 0.61 -8.20 9.65
N LEU A 33 0.12 -8.95 8.67
CA LEU A 33 0.52 -8.78 7.27
C LEU A 33 0.10 -7.42 6.72
N PHE A 34 -1.06 -6.89 7.15
CA PHE A 34 -1.47 -5.52 6.85
C PHE A 34 -0.50 -4.49 7.43
N VAL A 35 -0.11 -4.62 8.70
CA VAL A 35 0.86 -3.72 9.35
C VAL A 35 2.23 -3.75 8.66
N LEU A 36 2.63 -4.90 8.11
CA LEU A 36 3.92 -5.06 7.43
C LEU A 36 4.01 -4.36 6.06
N ARG A 37 2.89 -3.92 5.47
CA ARG A 37 2.84 -3.13 4.22
C ARG A 37 3.76 -3.66 3.11
N GLY A 38 3.50 -4.87 2.63
CA GLY A 38 4.32 -5.45 1.56
C GLY A 38 5.61 -6.13 2.03
N ARG A 39 6.14 -5.79 3.21
CA ARG A 39 7.37 -6.39 3.73
C ARG A 39 7.15 -7.84 4.14
N TRP A 40 7.53 -8.75 3.25
CA TRP A 40 7.38 -10.19 3.48
C TRP A 40 8.35 -10.70 4.54
N LEU A 41 7.82 -11.49 5.47
CA LEU A 41 8.61 -12.26 6.44
C LEU A 41 8.57 -13.73 6.03
N SER A 42 9.69 -14.45 6.23
CA SER A 42 9.63 -15.91 6.16
C SER A 42 8.61 -16.45 7.15
N TYR A 43 8.04 -17.63 6.91
CA TYR A 43 7.08 -18.24 7.85
C TYR A 43 7.67 -18.47 9.26
N ALA A 44 8.99 -18.62 9.38
CA ALA A 44 9.67 -18.72 10.66
C ALA A 44 9.65 -17.37 11.40
N ALA A 45 10.04 -16.29 10.72
CA ALA A 45 10.04 -14.94 11.28
C ALA A 45 8.61 -14.43 11.57
N LEU A 46 7.64 -14.77 10.72
CA LEU A 46 6.22 -14.47 10.98
C LEU A 46 5.71 -15.24 12.21
N GLY A 47 6.11 -16.51 12.35
CA GLY A 47 5.81 -17.32 13.54
C GLY A 47 6.37 -16.69 14.81
N GLU A 48 7.66 -16.33 14.79
CA GLU A 48 8.33 -15.65 15.90
C GLU A 48 7.62 -14.35 16.29
N ALA A 49 7.36 -13.46 15.31
CA ALA A 49 6.68 -12.18 15.53
C ALA A 49 5.25 -12.33 16.07
N MET A 50 4.60 -13.46 15.81
CA MET A 50 3.23 -13.75 16.26
C MET A 50 3.19 -14.69 17.46
N TYR A 51 4.34 -15.14 17.98
CA TYR A 51 4.42 -16.19 19.00
C TYR A 51 3.66 -17.47 18.61
N LEU A 52 3.76 -17.85 17.34
CA LEU A 52 3.21 -19.08 16.76
C LEU A 52 4.35 -19.97 16.23
N SER A 53 4.11 -21.26 16.09
CA SER A 53 5.06 -22.10 15.35
C SER A 53 5.10 -21.72 13.85
N ARG A 54 6.21 -22.03 13.18
CA ARG A 54 6.32 -21.85 11.71
C ARG A 54 5.20 -22.53 10.93
N TYR A 55 4.69 -23.67 11.43
CA TYR A 55 3.64 -24.44 10.79
C TYR A 55 2.27 -23.80 10.97
N GLU A 56 2.01 -23.20 12.13
CA GLU A 56 0.79 -22.44 12.38
C GLU A 56 0.75 -21.16 11.55
N ALA A 57 1.86 -20.42 11.47
CA ALA A 57 1.98 -19.25 10.62
C ALA A 57 1.73 -19.60 9.15
N HIS A 58 2.37 -20.66 8.65
CA HIS A 58 2.12 -21.16 7.29
C HIS A 58 0.64 -21.53 7.10
N ALA A 59 0.06 -22.32 8.01
CA ALA A 59 -1.31 -22.77 7.88
C ALA A 59 -2.33 -21.62 7.95
N ALA A 60 -2.05 -20.58 8.75
CA ALA A 60 -2.87 -19.36 8.80
C ALA A 60 -2.86 -18.63 7.46
N VAL A 61 -1.68 -18.39 6.89
CA VAL A 61 -1.54 -17.77 5.56
C VAL A 61 -2.26 -18.58 4.48
N GLN A 62 -2.14 -19.90 4.50
CA GLN A 62 -2.86 -20.75 3.55
C GLN A 62 -4.36 -20.56 3.68
N ARG A 63 -4.93 -20.64 4.90
CA ARG A 63 -6.37 -20.44 5.12
C ARG A 63 -6.85 -19.06 4.67
N LEU A 64 -6.06 -18.02 4.90
CA LEU A 64 -6.37 -16.66 4.47
C LEU A 64 -6.34 -16.51 2.94
N LEU A 65 -5.39 -17.14 2.25
CA LEU A 65 -5.36 -17.19 0.78
C LEU A 65 -6.60 -17.91 0.22
N ALA A 66 -6.98 -19.05 0.80
CA ALA A 66 -8.17 -19.78 0.39
C ALA A 66 -9.47 -19.00 0.65
N ALA A 67 -9.51 -18.21 1.73
CA ALA A 67 -10.61 -17.31 2.04
C ALA A 67 -10.59 -16.01 1.21
N ARG A 68 -9.59 -15.81 0.33
CA ARG A 68 -9.40 -14.60 -0.47
C ARG A 68 -9.30 -13.31 0.36
N LEU A 69 -8.77 -13.44 1.58
CA LEU A 69 -8.38 -12.29 2.41
C LEU A 69 -6.94 -11.87 2.13
N LEU A 70 -6.16 -12.77 1.52
CA LEU A 70 -4.85 -12.49 0.96
C LEU A 70 -4.83 -12.87 -0.53
N VAL A 71 -3.96 -12.21 -1.28
CA VAL A 71 -3.57 -12.55 -2.65
C VAL A 71 -2.09 -12.92 -2.66
N LYS A 72 -1.67 -13.78 -3.57
CA LYS A 72 -0.26 -14.15 -3.73
C LYS A 72 0.36 -13.31 -4.85
N GLU A 73 1.26 -12.40 -4.48
CA GLU A 73 2.09 -11.62 -5.41
C GLU A 73 3.52 -12.18 -5.37
N GLY A 74 3.90 -12.98 -6.36
CA GLY A 74 5.16 -13.74 -6.33
C GLY A 74 5.21 -14.71 -5.15
N GLU A 75 6.22 -14.62 -4.30
CA GLU A 75 6.33 -15.41 -3.06
C GLU A 75 5.69 -14.74 -1.83
N SER A 76 5.23 -13.50 -1.98
CA SER A 76 4.75 -12.66 -0.90
C SER A 76 3.21 -12.63 -0.86
N PRO A 77 2.56 -13.17 0.18
CA PRO A 77 1.14 -13.01 0.38
C PRO A 77 0.82 -11.60 0.87
N GLN A 78 -0.02 -10.90 0.12
CA GLN A 78 -0.46 -9.54 0.38
C GLN A 78 -1.91 -9.48 0.83
N PRO A 79 -2.28 -8.61 1.80
CA PRO A 79 -3.66 -8.37 2.15
C PRO A 79 -4.48 -7.84 0.99
N MET A 80 -5.63 -8.48 0.74
CA MET A 80 -6.67 -7.88 -0.10
C MET A 80 -7.46 -6.91 0.78
N VAL A 81 -7.04 -5.64 0.76
CA VAL A 81 -7.46 -4.64 1.75
C VAL A 81 -8.97 -4.52 1.88
N ASP A 82 -9.72 -4.46 0.78
CA ASP A 82 -11.18 -4.33 0.82
C ASP A 82 -11.87 -5.57 1.41
N ALA A 83 -11.41 -6.76 1.01
CA ALA A 83 -11.93 -8.03 1.54
C ALA A 83 -11.59 -8.18 3.03
N LEU A 84 -10.36 -7.85 3.42
CA LEU A 84 -9.93 -7.87 4.82
C LEU A 84 -10.71 -6.86 5.65
N ARG A 85 -10.92 -5.64 5.15
CA ARG A 85 -11.70 -4.59 5.82
C ARG A 85 -13.14 -5.05 6.06
N SER A 86 -13.83 -5.47 5.01
CA SER A 86 -15.21 -5.97 5.13
C SER A 86 -15.27 -7.12 6.13
N PHE A 87 -14.36 -8.10 6.01
CA PHE A 87 -14.34 -9.21 6.96
C PHE A 87 -14.08 -8.76 8.40
N VAL A 88 -13.06 -7.94 8.68
CA VAL A 88 -12.71 -7.48 10.04
C VAL A 88 -13.87 -6.71 10.68
N VAL A 89 -14.54 -5.84 9.92
CA VAL A 89 -15.55 -4.91 10.45
C VAL A 89 -16.94 -5.55 10.55
N GLU A 90 -17.30 -6.39 9.57
CA GLU A 90 -18.67 -6.89 9.42
C GLU A 90 -18.80 -8.39 9.72
N GLY A 91 -17.76 -9.20 9.50
CA GLY A 91 -17.84 -10.67 9.62
C GLY A 91 -17.15 -11.24 10.87
N ALA A 92 -15.91 -10.84 11.10
CA ALA A 92 -15.04 -11.36 12.14
C ALA A 92 -15.61 -11.25 13.56
N PRO A 93 -16.37 -10.20 13.94
CA PRO A 93 -16.99 -10.15 15.27
C PRO A 93 -18.00 -11.27 15.52
N TYR A 94 -18.63 -11.81 14.46
CA TYR A 94 -19.55 -12.94 14.54
C TYR A 94 -18.85 -14.28 14.39
N ALA A 95 -17.79 -14.34 13.57
CA ALA A 95 -16.98 -15.55 13.40
C ALA A 95 -16.16 -15.88 14.66
N TYR A 96 -15.72 -14.85 15.39
CA TYR A 96 -14.88 -14.96 16.59
C TYR A 96 -15.49 -14.17 17.76
N PRO A 97 -16.67 -14.60 18.27
CA PRO A 97 -17.37 -13.88 19.33
C PRO A 97 -16.48 -13.72 20.55
N ALA A 98 -16.64 -12.61 21.27
CA ALA A 98 -15.90 -12.37 22.50
C ALA A 98 -16.28 -13.41 23.57
N VAL A 99 -15.28 -13.97 24.23
CA VAL A 99 -15.47 -14.84 25.40
C VAL A 99 -14.98 -14.09 26.62
N GLN A 100 -15.91 -13.68 27.46
CA GLN A 100 -15.62 -12.97 28.71
C GLN A 100 -15.22 -13.98 29.79
N GLY A 101 -14.12 -13.69 30.49
CA GLY A 101 -13.67 -14.38 31.70
C GLY A 101 -13.89 -13.52 32.94
N GLY A 102 -13.60 -14.05 34.13
CA GLY A 102 -13.73 -13.31 35.39
C GLY A 102 -12.65 -12.23 35.60
N LEU A 103 -12.61 -11.66 36.81
CA LEU A 103 -11.56 -10.71 37.19
C LEU A 103 -10.19 -11.36 37.21
N THR A 104 -9.22 -10.72 36.58
CA THR A 104 -7.86 -11.27 36.43
C THR A 104 -6.84 -10.16 36.20
N ILE A 105 -5.57 -10.55 36.09
CA ILE A 105 -4.47 -9.68 35.69
C ILE A 105 -4.09 -10.01 34.24
N GLY A 106 -3.85 -8.97 33.44
CA GLY A 106 -3.61 -9.12 32.02
C GLY A 106 -3.13 -7.86 31.32
N PHE A 107 -3.06 -7.96 30.00
CA PHE A 107 -2.78 -6.83 29.12
C PHE A 107 -4.09 -6.10 28.80
N PRO A 108 -4.18 -4.77 28.93
CA PRO A 108 -5.41 -4.04 28.61
C PRO A 108 -5.78 -4.21 27.13
N THR A 109 -7.07 -4.16 26.80
CA THR A 109 -7.53 -4.20 25.40
C THR A 109 -8.76 -3.31 25.21
N ALA A 110 -9.37 -3.33 24.03
CA ALA A 110 -10.56 -2.56 23.69
C ALA A 110 -10.45 -1.08 24.07
N GLN A 111 -11.42 -0.55 24.80
CA GLN A 111 -11.44 0.86 25.19
C GLN A 111 -10.34 1.27 26.18
N ALA A 112 -9.63 0.31 26.78
CA ALA A 112 -8.53 0.59 27.71
C ALA A 112 -7.19 0.90 27.01
N VAL A 113 -7.14 0.78 25.68
CA VAL A 113 -5.92 0.97 24.86
C VAL A 113 -6.18 2.04 23.80
N PRO A 114 -5.16 2.83 23.40
CA PRO A 114 -5.25 3.65 22.20
C PRO A 114 -5.73 2.83 20.98
N PRO A 115 -6.47 3.44 20.04
CA PRO A 115 -6.84 4.85 19.99
C PRO A 115 -8.15 5.19 20.73
N LEU A 116 -8.78 4.24 21.42
CA LEU A 116 -10.07 4.43 22.09
C LEU A 116 -9.92 4.99 23.52
N LYS A 117 -8.80 4.70 24.18
CA LYS A 117 -8.52 5.19 25.54
C LYS A 117 -8.72 6.70 25.64
N GLY A 118 -9.59 7.11 26.55
CA GLY A 118 -9.94 8.52 26.79
C GLY A 118 -10.97 9.12 25.82
N LYS A 119 -11.43 8.38 24.80
CA LYS A 119 -12.48 8.83 23.86
C LYS A 119 -13.88 8.28 24.17
N VAL A 120 -13.92 7.24 24.99
CA VAL A 120 -15.14 6.56 25.45
C VAL A 120 -14.99 6.23 26.92
N ASP A 121 -16.11 5.96 27.58
CA ASP A 121 -16.09 5.50 28.97
C ASP A 121 -15.38 4.14 29.06
N GLY A 122 -14.41 4.06 29.96
CA GLY A 122 -13.59 2.88 30.21
C GLY A 122 -14.22 1.88 31.16
N GLY A 123 -15.21 2.33 31.95
CA GLY A 123 -15.70 1.64 33.14
C GLY A 123 -14.64 1.59 34.25
N GLU A 124 -15.03 1.12 35.43
CA GLU A 124 -14.12 0.97 36.58
C GLU A 124 -13.08 -0.12 36.36
N LEU A 125 -13.47 -1.21 35.67
CA LEU A 125 -12.62 -2.36 35.41
C LEU A 125 -12.38 -2.48 33.90
N PRO A 126 -11.16 -2.19 33.41
CA PRO A 126 -10.87 -2.28 31.99
C PRO A 126 -10.91 -3.75 31.52
N PRO A 127 -11.25 -4.01 30.26
CA PRO A 127 -11.07 -5.34 29.67
C PRO A 127 -9.57 -5.65 29.52
N VAL A 128 -9.18 -6.86 29.88
CA VAL A 128 -7.79 -7.34 29.80
C VAL A 128 -7.71 -8.73 29.19
N TRP A 129 -6.70 -8.99 28.37
CA TRP A 129 -6.31 -10.34 27.99
C TRP A 129 -5.57 -11.01 29.15
N PRO A 130 -6.11 -12.09 29.76
CA PRO A 130 -5.48 -12.75 30.90
C PRO A 130 -4.10 -13.26 30.52
N HIS A 131 -3.06 -12.82 31.23
CA HIS A 131 -1.69 -13.30 31.00
C HIS A 131 -0.80 -12.96 32.22
N PRO A 132 0.11 -13.87 32.65
CA PRO A 132 0.97 -13.64 33.83
C PRO A 132 1.89 -12.42 33.73
N GLU A 133 2.34 -12.07 32.52
CA GLU A 133 3.17 -10.88 32.26
C GLU A 133 2.36 -9.57 32.19
N GLY A 134 1.03 -9.63 32.31
CA GLY A 134 0.16 -8.46 32.34
C GLY A 134 0.29 -7.68 33.66
N THR A 135 0.04 -6.36 33.60
CA THR A 135 0.17 -5.47 34.78
C THR A 135 -1.14 -4.81 35.18
N VAL A 136 -2.23 -5.03 34.44
CA VAL A 136 -3.52 -4.39 34.67
C VAL A 136 -4.50 -5.42 35.21
N ARG A 137 -5.13 -5.10 36.35
CA ARG A 137 -6.27 -5.86 36.87
C ARG A 137 -7.54 -5.39 36.15
N GLY A 138 -8.34 -6.34 35.67
CA GLY A 138 -9.53 -6.01 34.89
C GLY A 138 -10.44 -7.20 34.60
N GLN A 139 -11.47 -6.95 33.79
CA GLN A 139 -12.38 -7.99 33.32
C GLN A 139 -11.69 -8.84 32.24
N GLY A 140 -11.62 -10.15 32.43
CA GLY A 140 -10.99 -11.05 31.46
C GLY A 140 -11.72 -11.05 30.11
N LEU A 141 -10.97 -10.93 29.03
CA LEU A 141 -11.40 -11.19 27.66
C LEU A 141 -10.42 -12.19 27.05
N LEU A 142 -10.90 -13.35 26.58
CA LEU A 142 -9.98 -14.31 25.97
C LEU A 142 -9.40 -13.74 24.67
N PRO A 143 -8.07 -13.77 24.49
CA PRO A 143 -7.44 -13.34 23.25
C PRO A 143 -7.81 -14.30 22.10
N LEU A 144 -7.60 -13.85 20.86
CA LEU A 144 -7.81 -14.70 19.67
C LEU A 144 -6.95 -15.97 19.68
N TYR A 145 -5.79 -15.93 20.33
CA TYR A 145 -5.02 -17.11 20.68
C TYR A 145 -4.18 -16.81 21.92
N GLU A 146 -3.74 -17.85 22.62
CA GLU A 146 -3.13 -17.77 23.95
C GLU A 146 -1.98 -16.76 24.05
N ARG A 147 -1.10 -16.71 23.05
CA ARG A 147 0.10 -15.85 23.02
C ARG A 147 -0.09 -14.52 22.29
N LEU A 148 -1.31 -14.19 21.84
CA LEU A 148 -1.62 -12.90 21.19
C LEU A 148 -1.17 -11.68 22.01
N PRO A 149 -1.33 -11.64 23.36
CA PRO A 149 -0.97 -10.43 24.11
C PRO A 149 0.51 -10.06 23.98
N LEU A 150 1.38 -11.05 23.81
CA LEU A 150 2.82 -10.82 23.61
C LEU A 150 3.12 -10.27 22.21
N ALA A 151 2.48 -10.85 21.18
CA ALA A 151 2.60 -10.33 19.81
C ALA A 151 2.09 -8.88 19.70
N ALA A 152 1.02 -8.55 20.42
CA ALA A 152 0.50 -7.18 20.50
C ALA A 152 1.46 -6.25 21.25
N ARG A 153 2.01 -6.66 22.39
CA ARG A 153 3.00 -5.87 23.16
C ARG A 153 4.19 -5.45 22.29
N ASP A 154 4.68 -6.35 21.46
CA ASP A 154 5.89 -6.14 20.65
C ASP A 154 5.63 -5.38 19.35
N ASP A 155 4.37 -5.13 19.00
CA ASP A 155 3.96 -4.38 17.81
C ASP A 155 2.80 -3.42 18.13
N PRO A 156 3.11 -2.14 18.44
CA PRO A 156 2.09 -1.16 18.79
C PRO A 156 1.00 -0.97 17.73
N ALA A 157 1.36 -1.03 16.44
CA ALA A 157 0.39 -0.84 15.36
C ALA A 157 -0.58 -2.02 15.28
N LEU A 158 -0.08 -3.25 15.44
CA LEU A 158 -0.91 -4.44 15.56
C LEU A 158 -1.79 -4.39 16.82
N TYR A 159 -1.23 -3.97 17.96
CA TYR A 159 -1.98 -3.87 19.22
C TYR A 159 -3.20 -2.97 19.06
N GLU A 160 -3.03 -1.77 18.50
CA GLU A 160 -4.16 -0.85 18.33
C GLU A 160 -5.26 -1.43 17.41
N LEU A 161 -4.90 -2.17 16.36
CA LEU A 161 -5.89 -2.84 15.51
C LEU A 161 -6.63 -3.97 16.25
N LEU A 162 -5.91 -4.76 17.05
CA LEU A 162 -6.51 -5.81 17.89
C LEU A 162 -7.41 -5.23 18.98
N ALA A 163 -7.00 -4.13 19.61
CA ALA A 163 -7.81 -3.44 20.62
C ALA A 163 -9.09 -2.89 19.99
N LEU A 164 -9.01 -2.25 18.82
CA LEU A 164 -10.22 -1.82 18.10
C LEU A 164 -11.13 -3.00 17.76
N PHE A 165 -10.56 -4.13 17.33
CA PHE A 165 -11.34 -5.33 17.04
C PHE A 165 -12.02 -5.87 18.30
N ASP A 166 -11.35 -5.87 19.43
CA ASP A 166 -11.97 -6.26 20.70
C ASP A 166 -13.11 -5.33 21.08
N ALA A 167 -12.93 -4.01 20.92
CA ALA A 167 -14.01 -3.04 21.13
C ALA A 167 -15.20 -3.26 20.18
N LEU A 168 -15.00 -3.77 18.96
CA LEU A 168 -16.10 -4.20 18.10
C LEU A 168 -16.83 -5.42 18.66
N ARG A 169 -16.09 -6.38 19.24
CA ARG A 169 -16.66 -7.63 19.75
C ARG A 169 -17.41 -7.45 21.07
N ILE A 170 -16.89 -6.63 21.99
CA ILE A 170 -17.48 -6.43 23.33
C ILE A 170 -18.25 -5.12 23.49
N GLY A 171 -17.96 -4.10 22.68
CA GLY A 171 -18.52 -2.76 22.86
C GLY A 171 -19.98 -2.65 22.42
N GLN A 172 -20.68 -1.69 23.01
CA GLN A 172 -22.04 -1.29 22.63
C GLN A 172 -22.09 0.22 22.32
N GLY A 173 -23.13 0.64 21.59
CA GLY A 173 -23.40 2.03 21.26
C GLY A 173 -22.18 2.76 20.69
N ARG A 174 -21.81 3.87 21.34
CA ARG A 174 -20.72 4.76 20.91
C ARG A 174 -19.36 4.06 20.79
N THR A 175 -19.03 3.13 21.69
CA THR A 175 -17.73 2.44 21.65
C THR A 175 -17.60 1.55 20.43
N ARG A 176 -18.66 0.79 20.10
CA ARG A 176 -18.68 -0.08 18.91
C ARG A 176 -18.62 0.74 17.62
N GLU A 177 -19.34 1.86 17.56
CA GLU A 177 -19.36 2.72 16.38
C GLU A 177 -18.01 3.40 16.15
N LEU A 178 -17.40 3.97 17.19
CA LEU A 178 -16.07 4.57 17.06
C LEU A 178 -15.00 3.54 16.70
N ALA A 179 -15.07 2.33 17.24
CA ALA A 179 -14.15 1.25 16.88
C ALA A 179 -14.30 0.86 15.39
N ARG A 180 -15.54 0.79 14.90
CA ARG A 180 -15.88 0.53 13.48
C ARG A 180 -15.31 1.58 12.56
N GLU A 181 -15.55 2.85 12.88
CA GLU A 181 -15.06 4.00 12.11
C GLU A 181 -13.53 3.97 12.02
N LEU A 182 -12.84 3.83 13.16
CA LEU A 182 -11.38 3.85 13.21
C LEU A 182 -10.74 2.65 12.51
N LEU A 183 -11.31 1.45 12.62
CA LEU A 183 -10.83 0.28 11.86
C LEU A 183 -11.02 0.48 10.36
N THR A 184 -12.21 0.92 9.95
CA THR A 184 -12.53 1.17 8.54
C THR A 184 -11.55 2.18 7.94
N ARG A 185 -11.34 3.31 8.62
CA ARG A 185 -10.41 4.35 8.19
C ARG A 185 -8.98 3.83 8.07
N ARG A 186 -8.48 3.10 9.08
CA ARG A 186 -7.10 2.60 9.08
C ARG A 186 -6.84 1.58 7.98
N LEU A 187 -7.78 0.67 7.76
CA LEU A 187 -7.65 -0.35 6.72
C LEU A 187 -7.74 0.28 5.33
N SER A 188 -8.62 1.26 5.12
CA SER A 188 -8.80 1.92 3.81
C SER A 188 -7.67 2.89 3.44
N ALA A 189 -7.02 3.51 4.43
CA ALA A 189 -5.94 4.47 4.19
C ALA A 189 -4.74 3.90 3.41
N GLU A 190 -4.56 2.57 3.39
CA GLU A 190 -3.53 1.93 2.57
C GLU A 190 -3.87 1.96 1.07
N ASN A 191 -5.15 1.79 0.71
CA ASN A 191 -5.59 1.91 -0.68
C ASN A 191 -5.41 3.34 -1.17
N GLU A 192 -5.81 4.34 -0.38
CA GLU A 192 -5.64 5.76 -0.72
C GLU A 192 -4.16 6.12 -0.97
N ARG A 193 -3.24 5.52 -0.22
CA ARG A 193 -1.80 5.71 -0.42
C ARG A 193 -1.30 5.04 -1.69
N LYS A 194 -1.69 3.79 -1.94
CA LYS A 194 -1.32 3.07 -3.16
C LYS A 194 -1.88 3.76 -4.40
N GLU A 195 -3.10 4.26 -4.34
CA GLU A 195 -3.71 5.08 -5.39
C GLU A 195 -2.95 6.39 -5.58
N ALA A 196 -2.57 7.09 -4.49
CA ALA A 196 -1.77 8.30 -4.58
C ALA A 196 -0.36 8.06 -5.16
N GLU A 197 0.30 6.95 -4.80
CA GLU A 197 1.60 6.54 -5.34
C GLU A 197 1.50 6.13 -6.82
N THR A 198 0.49 5.34 -7.18
CA THR A 198 0.24 4.95 -8.58
C THR A 198 -0.09 6.16 -9.44
N MET A 199 -0.89 7.10 -8.92
CA MET A 199 -1.23 8.33 -9.61
C MET A 199 -0.03 9.27 -9.73
N ASP A 200 0.93 9.22 -8.80
CA ASP A 200 2.20 9.95 -8.93
C ASP A 200 3.09 9.33 -10.02
N ASP A 201 3.11 8.00 -10.13
CA ASP A 201 3.86 7.29 -11.17
C ASP A 201 3.23 7.47 -12.57
N GLU A 202 1.89 7.53 -12.66
CA GLU A 202 1.15 7.76 -13.91
C GLU A 202 1.18 9.23 -14.38
N VAL A 203 1.62 10.17 -13.55
CA VAL A 203 1.61 11.61 -13.87
C VAL A 203 3.02 12.18 -13.90
N VAL A 204 3.40 12.77 -15.03
CA VAL A 204 4.66 13.50 -15.16
C VAL A 204 4.44 14.97 -14.80
N ARG A 205 5.21 15.49 -13.83
CA ARG A 205 5.21 16.92 -13.46
C ARG A 205 6.27 17.71 -14.23
N ILE A 206 5.80 18.69 -15.00
CA ILE A 206 6.59 19.68 -15.74
C ILE A 206 6.59 21.01 -14.97
N GLY A 207 7.76 21.59 -14.69
CA GLY A 207 7.82 22.87 -13.96
C GLY A 207 7.32 22.81 -12.51
N GLY A 208 7.08 21.62 -11.95
CA GLY A 208 6.52 21.43 -10.60
C GLY A 208 5.03 21.75 -10.48
N GLN A 209 4.38 22.26 -11.52
CA GLN A 209 2.99 22.74 -11.47
C GLN A 209 2.10 22.12 -12.57
N LEU A 210 2.67 21.80 -13.73
CA LEU A 210 1.92 21.23 -14.85
C LEU A 210 1.97 19.71 -14.79
N THR A 211 0.79 19.07 -14.76
CA THR A 211 0.63 17.62 -14.76
C THR A 211 0.24 17.12 -16.15
N VAL A 212 0.93 16.09 -16.64
CA VAL A 212 0.57 15.38 -17.87
C VAL A 212 0.55 13.87 -17.64
N SER A 213 -0.31 13.16 -18.38
CA SER A 213 -0.33 11.70 -18.34
C SER A 213 0.97 11.14 -18.89
N ARG A 214 1.64 10.28 -18.10
CA ARG A 214 2.82 9.52 -18.54
C ARG A 214 2.50 8.70 -19.77
N LYS A 215 1.33 8.07 -19.81
CA LYS A 215 0.89 7.23 -20.93
C LYS A 215 0.78 8.03 -22.23
N ASP A 216 0.19 9.23 -22.16
CA ASP A 216 0.05 10.09 -23.34
C ASP A 216 1.41 10.63 -23.81
N LEU A 217 2.29 10.98 -22.86
CA LEU A 217 3.66 11.41 -23.14
C LEU A 217 4.47 10.29 -23.81
N GLU A 218 4.38 9.06 -23.31
CA GLU A 218 5.03 7.88 -23.89
C GLU A 218 4.45 7.51 -25.26
N ALA A 219 3.13 7.58 -25.43
CA ALA A 219 2.48 7.33 -26.71
C ALA A 219 2.95 8.33 -27.77
N LEU A 220 3.09 9.61 -27.38
CA LEU A 220 3.61 10.65 -28.24
C LEU A 220 5.09 10.45 -28.56
N ALA A 221 5.91 10.11 -27.56
CA ALA A 221 7.33 9.81 -27.75
C ALA A 221 7.53 8.66 -28.76
N ARG A 222 6.80 7.56 -28.59
CA ARG A 222 6.83 6.41 -29.49
C ARG A 222 6.33 6.76 -30.91
N LYS A 223 5.24 7.53 -31.02
CA LYS A 223 4.69 7.98 -32.32
C LYS A 223 5.72 8.73 -33.15
N TYR A 224 6.57 9.51 -32.50
CA TYR A 224 7.60 10.31 -33.16
C TYR A 224 9.01 9.67 -33.15
N HIS A 225 9.14 8.41 -32.73
CA HIS A 225 10.42 7.70 -32.65
C HIS A 225 11.46 8.45 -31.80
N ILE A 226 11.00 9.03 -30.70
CA ILE A 226 11.85 9.71 -29.72
C ILE A 226 12.48 8.65 -28.86
N ARG A 227 13.80 8.52 -28.93
CA ARG A 227 14.59 7.66 -28.04
C ARG A 227 14.66 8.25 -26.63
N ARG A 228 14.90 9.56 -26.53
CA ARG A 228 15.03 10.24 -25.24
C ARG A 228 14.40 11.62 -25.28
N LEU A 229 13.55 11.91 -24.31
CA LEU A 229 12.90 13.20 -24.11
C LEU A 229 13.34 13.78 -22.77
N SER A 230 13.88 14.98 -22.79
CA SER A 230 14.30 15.67 -21.56
C SER A 230 13.79 17.10 -21.51
N LEU A 231 13.39 17.54 -20.33
CA LEU A 231 13.08 18.91 -20.00
C LEU A 231 14.37 19.66 -19.68
N PHE A 232 14.49 20.91 -20.15
CA PHE A 232 15.52 21.83 -19.69
C PHE A 232 14.93 23.21 -19.43
N GLY A 233 15.78 24.19 -19.10
CA GLY A 233 15.33 25.58 -18.92
C GLY A 233 14.50 25.81 -17.65
N SER A 234 13.61 26.81 -17.72
CA SER A 234 12.79 27.28 -16.58
C SER A 234 11.89 26.15 -16.03
N ALA A 235 11.38 25.31 -16.92
CA ALA A 235 10.55 24.17 -16.59
C ALA A 235 11.31 23.09 -15.79
N ALA A 236 12.59 22.88 -16.08
CA ALA A 236 13.39 21.91 -15.34
C ALA A 236 13.85 22.43 -13.97
N ARG A 237 14.04 23.75 -13.84
CA ARG A 237 14.34 24.42 -12.56
C ARG A 237 13.13 24.65 -11.64
N GLY A 238 11.91 24.39 -12.11
CA GLY A 238 10.69 24.66 -11.34
C GLY A 238 10.31 26.14 -11.28
N GLU A 239 10.82 26.97 -12.19
CA GLU A 239 10.60 28.41 -12.28
C GLU A 239 9.60 28.78 -13.39
N LEU A 240 8.73 27.83 -13.77
CA LEU A 240 7.80 27.99 -14.89
C LEU A 240 6.77 29.09 -14.58
N ARG A 241 6.76 30.18 -15.35
CA ARG A 241 5.72 31.21 -15.25
C ARG A 241 4.50 30.84 -16.12
N PRO A 242 3.33 31.46 -15.91
CA PRO A 242 2.14 31.21 -16.73
C PRO A 242 2.35 31.45 -18.24
N ASP A 243 3.24 32.35 -18.61
CA ASP A 243 3.60 32.76 -19.97
C ASP A 243 4.87 32.08 -20.52
N SER A 244 5.52 31.22 -19.72
CA SER A 244 6.77 30.55 -20.13
C SER A 244 6.50 29.44 -21.13
N ASP A 245 7.39 29.35 -22.11
CA ASP A 245 7.57 28.21 -23.00
C ASP A 245 8.14 27.00 -22.25
N ILE A 246 7.91 25.82 -22.84
CA ILE A 246 8.43 24.55 -22.37
C ILE A 246 9.54 24.09 -23.31
N ASP A 247 10.77 24.12 -22.79
CA ASP A 247 11.96 23.69 -23.51
C ASP A 247 12.15 22.17 -23.44
N LEU A 248 12.07 21.50 -24.59
CA LEU A 248 12.27 20.06 -24.74
C LEU A 248 13.51 19.73 -25.56
N LEU A 249 14.37 18.89 -25.01
CA LEU A 249 15.47 18.26 -25.73
C LEU A 249 15.02 16.88 -26.21
N VAL A 250 15.01 16.68 -27.52
CA VAL A 250 14.50 15.47 -28.17
C VAL A 250 15.62 14.74 -28.91
N GLU A 251 15.95 13.53 -28.47
CA GLU A 251 16.82 12.61 -29.19
C GLU A 251 15.96 11.56 -29.90
N PHE A 252 16.14 11.43 -31.21
CA PHE A 252 15.40 10.46 -32.03
C PHE A 252 16.18 9.15 -32.20
N GLU A 253 15.47 8.07 -32.49
CA GLU A 253 16.10 6.82 -32.92
C GLU A 253 17.01 7.04 -34.16
N PRO A 254 18.15 6.34 -34.28
CA PRO A 254 19.06 6.48 -35.41
C PRO A 254 18.37 6.31 -36.77
N GLY A 255 18.48 7.31 -37.64
CA GLY A 255 17.89 7.27 -38.99
C GLY A 255 16.37 7.47 -39.05
N LYS A 256 15.71 7.69 -37.91
CA LYS A 256 14.27 8.01 -37.82
C LYS A 256 13.98 9.48 -37.56
N ALA A 257 15.04 10.30 -37.50
CA ALA A 257 14.93 11.73 -37.29
C ALA A 257 13.94 12.35 -38.29
N PRO A 258 13.02 13.20 -37.82
CA PRO A 258 12.01 13.79 -38.67
C PRO A 258 12.63 14.68 -39.76
N SER A 259 12.20 14.55 -41.03
CA SER A 259 12.55 15.51 -42.08
C SER A 259 11.96 16.89 -41.74
N LEU A 260 12.57 17.97 -42.27
CA LEU A 260 12.36 19.43 -42.03
C LEU A 260 10.92 19.95 -41.77
N TRP A 261 9.88 19.15 -41.95
CA TRP A 261 8.46 19.48 -41.81
C TRP A 261 7.79 18.95 -40.54
N LYS A 262 8.42 18.00 -39.83
CA LYS A 262 7.80 17.31 -38.68
C LYS A 262 8.01 18.01 -37.33
N SER A 263 8.86 19.04 -37.24
CA SER A 263 9.09 19.78 -35.99
C SER A 263 7.87 20.62 -35.57
N ALA A 264 7.13 21.19 -36.52
CA ALA A 264 5.95 22.01 -36.22
C ALA A 264 4.77 21.15 -35.70
N ASP A 265 4.54 19.99 -36.31
CA ASP A 265 3.51 19.04 -35.84
C ASP A 265 3.87 18.50 -34.45
N LEU A 266 5.14 18.17 -34.23
CA LEU A 266 5.65 17.72 -32.95
C LEU A 266 5.44 18.77 -31.86
N GLN A 267 5.80 20.02 -32.12
CA GLN A 267 5.57 21.15 -31.22
C GLN A 267 4.08 21.35 -30.93
N ALA A 268 3.22 21.26 -31.95
CA ALA A 268 1.77 21.43 -31.77
C ALA A 268 1.13 20.29 -30.96
N GLU A 269 1.61 19.05 -31.10
CA GLU A 269 1.12 17.92 -30.32
C GLU A 269 1.62 17.96 -28.87
N PHE A 270 2.90 18.27 -28.64
CA PHE A 270 3.41 18.49 -27.29
C PHE A 270 2.75 19.71 -26.64
N SER A 271 2.50 20.78 -27.39
CA SER A 271 1.77 21.95 -26.89
C SER A 271 0.37 21.56 -26.41
N ARG A 272 -0.37 20.75 -27.20
CA ARG A 272 -1.66 20.20 -26.79
C ARG A 272 -1.55 19.35 -25.53
N LEU A 273 -0.54 18.48 -25.44
CA LEU A 273 -0.29 17.66 -24.25
C LEU A 273 0.02 18.54 -23.01
N PHE A 274 0.74 19.64 -23.20
CA PHE A 274 1.07 20.62 -22.17
C PHE A 274 0.01 21.74 -22.02
N GLN A 275 -1.26 21.41 -22.23
CA GLN A 275 -2.41 22.30 -22.00
C GLN A 275 -2.37 23.59 -22.85
N GLY A 276 -1.85 23.52 -24.07
CA GLY A 276 -1.80 24.62 -25.04
C GLY A 276 -0.62 25.57 -24.86
N ARG A 277 0.36 25.25 -23.98
CA ARG A 277 1.55 26.08 -23.78
C ARG A 277 2.49 26.01 -24.99
N PRO A 278 3.20 27.10 -25.35
CA PRO A 278 4.23 27.05 -26.37
C PRO A 278 5.34 26.07 -25.98
N VAL A 279 5.83 25.31 -26.95
CA VAL A 279 6.89 24.31 -26.76
C VAL A 279 8.02 24.61 -27.72
N ASP A 280 9.23 24.77 -27.20
CA ASP A 280 10.44 24.80 -28.01
C ASP A 280 11.10 23.43 -28.03
N VAL A 281 11.46 22.95 -29.23
CA VAL A 281 12.03 21.61 -29.43
C VAL A 281 13.45 21.76 -29.95
N ALA A 282 14.40 21.38 -29.11
CA ALA A 282 15.82 21.38 -29.40
C ALA A 282 16.30 19.96 -29.77
N SER A 283 17.20 19.88 -30.75
CA SER A 283 17.96 18.66 -31.03
C SER A 283 19.24 18.60 -30.18
N PRO A 284 19.86 17.41 -30.00
CA PRO A 284 21.11 17.27 -29.24
C PRO A 284 22.28 18.07 -29.83
N GLU A 285 22.16 18.57 -31.06
CA GLU A 285 23.17 19.42 -31.69
C GLU A 285 23.37 20.76 -30.96
N ILE A 286 22.35 21.27 -30.26
CA ILE A 286 22.46 22.47 -29.42
C ILE A 286 23.50 22.29 -28.30
N LEU A 287 23.72 21.04 -27.84
CA LEU A 287 24.74 20.72 -26.86
C LEU A 287 26.16 20.80 -27.43
N ARG A 288 26.37 20.92 -28.75
CA ARG A 288 27.72 21.11 -29.31
C ARG A 288 28.36 22.43 -28.85
N ASN A 289 27.56 23.44 -28.52
CA ASN A 289 28.05 24.69 -27.96
C ASN A 289 28.48 24.50 -26.49
N PRO A 290 29.77 24.70 -26.13
CA PRO A 290 30.29 24.45 -24.79
C PRO A 290 29.60 25.25 -23.68
N PHE A 291 29.12 26.46 -23.99
CA PHE A 291 28.42 27.31 -23.02
C PHE A 291 27.02 26.81 -22.74
N ARG A 292 26.26 26.46 -23.80
CA ARG A 292 24.91 25.91 -23.66
C ARG A 292 24.92 24.52 -23.02
N ARG A 293 25.91 23.69 -23.35
CA ARG A 293 26.11 22.36 -22.75
C ARG A 293 26.19 22.43 -21.22
N ARG A 294 27.05 23.30 -20.68
CA ARG A 294 27.26 23.43 -19.22
C ARG A 294 26.00 23.84 -18.47
N THR A 295 25.11 24.62 -19.10
CA THR A 295 23.85 25.08 -18.49
C THR A 295 22.76 24.01 -18.64
N ILE A 296 22.63 23.40 -19.80
CA ILE A 296 21.54 22.45 -20.10
C ILE A 296 21.78 21.11 -19.39
N GLU A 297 23.01 20.58 -19.38
CA GLU A 297 23.30 19.28 -18.76
C GLU A 297 23.12 19.28 -17.24
N LYS A 298 23.31 20.42 -16.58
CA LYS A 298 23.13 20.54 -15.11
C LYS A 298 21.68 20.46 -14.69
N ASP A 299 20.78 21.02 -15.48
CA ASP A 299 19.36 21.16 -15.16
C ASP A 299 18.51 20.14 -15.93
N LEU A 300 19.12 19.16 -16.60
CA LEU A 300 18.41 18.24 -17.48
C LEU A 300 17.53 17.27 -16.68
N LYS A 301 16.22 17.28 -16.90
CA LYS A 301 15.29 16.32 -16.29
C LYS A 301 14.73 15.40 -17.36
N VAL A 302 15.10 14.12 -17.31
CA VAL A 302 14.60 13.11 -18.25
C VAL A 302 13.11 12.84 -18.01
N LEU A 303 12.30 12.91 -19.06
CA LEU A 303 10.86 12.64 -19.02
C LEU A 303 10.55 11.26 -19.60
N PHE A 304 11.31 10.84 -20.61
CA PHE A 304 11.20 9.54 -21.28
C PHE A 304 12.59 9.09 -21.76
N ASP A 305 12.88 7.81 -21.62
CA ASP A 305 14.10 7.17 -22.11
C ASP A 305 13.77 5.74 -22.55
N GLU A 306 13.98 5.44 -23.82
CA GLU A 306 13.85 4.11 -24.38
C GLU A 306 15.24 3.45 -24.36
N ALA A 307 15.44 2.59 -23.35
CA ALA A 307 16.68 1.83 -23.11
C ALA A 307 16.97 0.82 -24.23
#